data_AF-A2DLI9-F1
#
_entry.id   AF-A2DLI9-F1
#
_cell.length_a   1.000
_cell.length_b   1.000
_cell.length_c   1.000
_cell.angle_alpha   90.00
_cell.angle_beta   90.00
_cell.angle_gamma   90.00
#
_symmetry.space_group_name_H-M   'P 1'
#
loop_
_entity.id
_entity.type
_entity.pdbx_description
1 polymer ?
#
loop_
_entity_poly.entity_id
_entity_poly.type
_entity_poly.pdbx_seq_one_letter_code
_entity_poly.pdbx_strand_id
1 'polypeptide(L)'
;MNFVKNLIRKYFGRLHYSTGLVYNDTLARKTRIWQRFWRSLFKSRELYVDVEKRMQELVDICTKEGITNFRNDLFAPNDAIKQARKLSFFLEGPDCYFRSDSVKDPTCWGRMFINLFPFQLTIIYDVSEKSVIIDDEIVCEFVNQNKQSDILLSRKFRQMLRCLRDERVNYKFSEIVPIKTACGKKERLVDFQSGILRIKQKCNDPFSHGFKVRLELDDGKYIDDDGTEVTGIKYTAKEADLGITSDFSQTPELLQLFNSNKEIIDAKWPEIQQRLTWMHDDLMEFRQEQLEVLSNVFYMMVYNNDKIPRAEMESFLTKYEQNPTVQNIPELERLNLDGLYDRLKFYDVHPAFAFWYNFFDDIAVRNSVIKKISTNADLFDMSAGTALAYHPMPVEKLKEILESRWLRTKKGGGLFNDKVMNLFEEKLNAACNNAPVPETEIKVSSMSENLMTDPLMIGTPLVTENTTYLATAAMTAFTGS
;
A
#
# COMPACT_ATOMS: atom_id res chain seq x y z
N MET A 1 -35.15 -1.43 5.76
CA MET A 1 -35.41 -2.65 4.95
C MET A 1 -34.63 -3.89 5.43
N ASN A 2 -33.35 -3.76 5.82
CA ASN A 2 -32.53 -4.90 6.28
C ASN A 2 -32.99 -5.56 7.59
N PHE A 3 -33.56 -4.79 8.53
CA PHE A 3 -34.09 -5.33 9.80
C PHE A 3 -35.21 -6.36 9.57
N VAL A 4 -36.20 -6.04 8.74
CA VAL A 4 -37.33 -6.94 8.42
C VAL A 4 -36.84 -8.20 7.69
N LYS A 5 -35.91 -8.04 6.73
CA LYS A 5 -35.29 -9.17 6.03
C LYS A 5 -34.53 -10.10 6.99
N ASN A 6 -33.76 -9.54 7.92
CA ASN A 6 -33.02 -10.32 8.91
C ASN A 6 -33.94 -10.99 9.94
N LEU A 7 -35.02 -10.32 10.35
CA LEU A 7 -36.02 -10.89 11.24
C LEU A 7 -36.74 -12.08 10.59
N ILE A 8 -37.15 -11.96 9.33
CA ILE A 8 -37.76 -13.06 8.56
C ILE A 8 -36.76 -14.20 8.38
N ARG A 9 -35.51 -13.91 8.00
CA ARG A 9 -34.45 -14.93 7.86
C ARG A 9 -34.16 -15.64 9.18
N LYS A 10 -34.20 -14.94 10.31
CA LYS A 10 -33.96 -15.51 11.65
C LYS A 10 -34.95 -16.61 12.01
N TYR A 11 -36.24 -16.44 11.68
CA TYR A 11 -37.29 -17.37 12.09
C TYR A 11 -37.75 -18.33 10.98
N PHE A 12 -37.68 -17.90 9.72
CA PHE A 12 -38.24 -18.61 8.56
C PHE A 12 -37.22 -18.81 7.42
N GLY A 13 -35.95 -18.50 7.65
CA GLY A 13 -34.90 -18.65 6.65
C GLY A 13 -34.72 -20.10 6.19
N ARG A 14 -34.32 -20.26 4.93
CA ARG A 14 -33.85 -21.53 4.38
C ARG A 14 -32.32 -21.57 4.43
N LEU A 15 -31.74 -22.77 4.40
CA LEU A 15 -30.29 -22.93 4.32
C LEU A 15 -29.74 -22.33 3.03
N HIS A 16 -28.65 -21.60 3.17
CA HIS A 16 -27.81 -21.09 2.10
C HIS A 16 -26.48 -21.84 2.13
N TYR A 17 -26.08 -22.39 0.99
CA TYR A 17 -24.82 -23.10 0.80
C TYR A 17 -24.35 -22.89 -0.64
N SER A 18 -23.11 -23.26 -0.94
CA SER A 18 -22.55 -23.15 -2.30
C SER A 18 -23.44 -23.83 -3.33
N THR A 19 -23.64 -23.17 -4.47
CA THR A 19 -24.50 -23.65 -5.54
C THR A 19 -24.08 -25.05 -5.99
N GLY A 20 -25.03 -25.99 -5.97
CA GLY A 20 -24.78 -27.38 -6.37
C GLY A 20 -23.88 -28.19 -5.42
N LEU A 21 -23.50 -27.64 -4.26
CA LEU A 21 -22.52 -28.23 -3.33
C LEU A 21 -21.18 -28.57 -4.01
N VAL A 22 -20.77 -27.74 -4.97
CA VAL A 22 -19.48 -27.89 -5.64
C VAL A 22 -18.45 -27.02 -4.93
N TYR A 23 -17.33 -27.62 -4.57
CA TYR A 23 -16.25 -26.98 -3.85
C TYR A 23 -14.92 -27.15 -4.61
N ASN A 24 -14.11 -26.10 -4.62
CA ASN A 24 -12.71 -26.21 -5.01
C ASN A 24 -11.91 -26.46 -3.72
N ASP A 25 -11.52 -27.71 -3.49
CA ASP A 25 -10.98 -28.12 -2.19
C ASP A 25 -9.68 -27.39 -1.84
N THR A 26 -8.82 -27.14 -2.83
CA THR A 26 -7.57 -26.39 -2.66
C THR A 26 -7.85 -24.95 -2.23
N LEU A 27 -8.74 -24.26 -2.94
CA LEU A 27 -9.10 -22.86 -2.61
C LEU A 27 -9.86 -22.79 -1.28
N ALA A 28 -10.75 -23.74 -1.03
CA ALA A 28 -11.56 -23.80 0.19
C ALA A 28 -10.70 -24.03 1.43
N ARG A 29 -9.73 -24.94 1.38
CA ARG A 29 -8.75 -25.14 2.46
C ARG A 29 -8.04 -23.84 2.84
N LYS A 30 -7.54 -23.13 1.82
CA LYS A 30 -6.84 -21.85 2.01
C LYS A 30 -7.75 -20.75 2.54
N THR A 31 -8.90 -20.53 1.94
CA THR A 31 -9.76 -19.38 2.26
C THR A 31 -10.62 -19.60 3.50
N ARG A 32 -11.16 -20.81 3.71
CA ARG A 32 -12.10 -21.14 4.79
C ARG A 32 -11.42 -21.57 6.09
N ILE A 33 -10.19 -22.10 6.01
CA ILE A 33 -9.43 -22.53 7.18
C ILE A 33 -8.30 -21.53 7.44
N TRP A 34 -7.30 -21.51 6.54
CA TRP A 34 -6.04 -20.82 6.78
C TRP A 34 -6.16 -19.30 6.87
N GLN A 35 -6.64 -18.65 5.81
CA GLN A 35 -6.78 -17.19 5.77
C GLN A 35 -7.86 -16.68 6.72
N ARG A 36 -8.90 -17.49 6.98
CA ARG A 36 -9.92 -17.13 7.97
C ARG A 36 -9.33 -17.07 9.37
N PHE A 37 -8.51 -18.04 9.75
CA PHE A 37 -7.83 -18.04 11.03
C PHE A 37 -7.01 -16.77 11.23
N TRP A 38 -6.12 -16.44 10.29
CA TRP A 38 -5.25 -15.26 10.42
C TRP A 38 -6.04 -13.94 10.51
N ARG A 39 -7.06 -13.77 9.65
CA ARG A 39 -7.95 -12.58 9.71
C ARG A 39 -8.67 -12.48 11.05
N SER A 40 -9.20 -13.59 11.55
CA SER A 40 -9.96 -13.61 12.80
C SER A 40 -9.05 -13.42 14.01
N LEU A 41 -7.84 -14.00 13.99
CA LEU A 41 -6.84 -13.81 15.02
C LEU A 41 -6.49 -12.33 15.17
N PHE A 42 -6.08 -11.68 14.09
CA PHE A 42 -5.68 -10.28 14.13
C PHE A 42 -6.83 -9.33 14.47
N LYS A 43 -8.05 -9.66 14.06
CA LYS A 43 -9.22 -8.84 14.37
C LYS A 43 -9.77 -9.01 15.79
N SER A 44 -9.68 -10.21 16.35
CA SER A 44 -10.36 -10.55 17.60
C SER A 44 -9.64 -10.09 18.87
N ARG A 45 -8.37 -9.66 18.75
CA ARG A 45 -7.53 -9.29 19.89
C ARG A 45 -7.05 -7.87 19.73
N GLU A 46 -7.22 -7.07 20.79
CA GLU A 46 -6.75 -5.67 20.83
C GLU A 46 -5.24 -5.56 20.60
N LEU A 47 -4.48 -6.56 21.05
CA LEU A 47 -3.03 -6.65 20.86
C LEU A 47 -2.59 -6.63 19.37
N TYR A 48 -3.46 -7.02 18.44
CA TYR A 48 -3.13 -7.15 17.01
C TYR A 48 -3.73 -6.05 16.12
N VAL A 49 -4.26 -4.96 16.68
CA VAL A 49 -4.95 -3.91 15.88
C VAL A 49 -4.07 -3.34 14.75
N ASP A 50 -2.82 -2.98 15.04
CA ASP A 50 -1.92 -2.45 14.00
C ASP A 50 -1.53 -3.51 12.98
N VAL A 51 -1.37 -4.77 13.43
CA VAL A 51 -1.09 -5.93 12.58
C VAL A 51 -2.28 -6.20 11.65
N GLU A 52 -3.51 -6.10 12.13
CA GLU A 52 -4.74 -6.24 11.33
C GLU A 52 -4.78 -5.19 10.22
N LYS A 53 -4.57 -3.91 10.58
CA LYS A 53 -4.54 -2.81 9.62
C LYS A 53 -3.47 -3.05 8.54
N ARG A 54 -2.25 -3.40 8.96
CA ARG A 54 -1.15 -3.66 8.02
C ARG A 54 -1.43 -4.88 7.14
N MET A 55 -1.99 -5.94 7.70
CA MET A 55 -2.38 -7.13 6.94
C MET A 55 -3.45 -6.81 5.89
N GLN A 56 -4.44 -5.97 6.22
CA GLN A 56 -5.46 -5.53 5.27
C GLN A 56 -4.86 -4.71 4.13
N GLU A 57 -3.91 -3.82 4.41
CA GLU A 57 -3.17 -3.09 3.36
C GLU A 57 -2.45 -4.05 2.40
N LEU A 58 -1.80 -5.11 2.90
CA LEU A 58 -1.15 -6.12 2.05
C LEU A 58 -2.16 -6.92 1.21
N VAL A 59 -3.34 -7.24 1.77
CA VAL A 59 -4.44 -7.87 1.02
C VAL A 59 -4.91 -6.95 -0.10
N ASP A 60 -5.10 -5.67 0.17
CA ASP A 60 -5.58 -4.70 -0.80
C ASP A 60 -4.56 -4.49 -1.93
N ILE A 61 -3.27 -4.40 -1.59
CA ILE A 61 -2.17 -4.34 -2.56
C ILE A 61 -2.17 -5.59 -3.45
N CYS A 62 -2.20 -6.79 -2.86
CA CYS A 62 -2.20 -8.03 -3.65
C CYS A 62 -3.46 -8.16 -4.53
N THR A 63 -4.60 -7.67 -4.06
CA THR A 63 -5.87 -7.68 -4.81
C THR A 63 -5.81 -6.74 -6.01
N LYS A 64 -5.20 -5.56 -5.84
CA LYS A 64 -5.05 -4.56 -6.89
C LYS A 64 -4.00 -4.95 -7.93
N GLU A 65 -2.81 -5.35 -7.48
CA GLU A 65 -1.65 -5.58 -8.35
C GLU A 65 -1.58 -7.02 -8.88
N GLY A 66 -2.22 -7.97 -8.21
CA GLY A 66 -2.13 -9.39 -8.49
C GLY A 66 -0.94 -10.07 -7.82
N ILE A 67 -1.07 -11.37 -7.56
CA ILE A 67 -0.10 -12.15 -6.78
C ILE A 67 1.29 -12.25 -7.42
N THR A 68 1.36 -12.26 -8.75
CA THR A 68 2.62 -12.32 -9.49
C THR A 68 3.43 -11.04 -9.30
N ASN A 69 2.78 -9.88 -9.44
CA ASN A 69 3.43 -8.58 -9.27
C ASN A 69 3.81 -8.35 -7.82
N PHE A 70 2.93 -8.68 -6.87
CA PHE A 70 3.24 -8.66 -5.44
C PHE A 70 4.54 -9.42 -5.12
N ARG A 71 4.69 -10.62 -5.69
CA ARG A 71 5.89 -11.45 -5.50
C ARG A 71 7.14 -10.82 -6.11
N ASN A 72 7.03 -10.27 -7.31
CA ASN A 72 8.14 -9.59 -7.99
C ASN A 72 8.56 -8.33 -7.22
N ASP A 73 7.62 -7.65 -6.56
CA ASP A 73 7.93 -6.45 -5.77
C ASP A 73 8.68 -6.75 -4.47
N LEU A 74 8.45 -7.93 -3.88
CA LEU A 74 9.17 -8.38 -2.67
C LEU A 74 10.67 -8.54 -2.94
N PHE A 75 11.03 -9.03 -4.13
CA PHE A 75 12.40 -9.33 -4.50
C PHE A 75 12.71 -8.72 -5.85
N ALA A 76 13.58 -7.71 -5.85
CA ALA A 76 14.05 -7.09 -7.09
C ALA A 76 14.42 -8.17 -8.14
N PRO A 77 13.90 -8.09 -9.39
CA PRO A 77 14.04 -9.15 -10.38
C PRO A 77 15.48 -9.50 -10.74
N ASN A 78 16.40 -8.54 -10.60
CA ASN A 78 17.83 -8.72 -10.84
C ASN A 78 18.67 -7.74 -10.00
N ASP A 79 19.98 -7.94 -9.98
CA ASP A 79 20.91 -7.11 -9.20
C ASP A 79 20.98 -5.66 -9.68
N ALA A 80 20.77 -5.39 -10.98
CA ALA A 80 20.76 -4.02 -11.50
C ALA A 80 19.59 -3.21 -10.94
N ILE A 81 18.38 -3.79 -10.97
CA ILE A 81 17.19 -3.20 -10.36
C ILE A 81 17.39 -3.07 -8.85
N LYS A 82 17.92 -4.09 -8.17
CA LYS A 82 18.21 -4.04 -6.73
C LYS A 82 19.13 -2.86 -6.38
N GLN A 83 20.17 -2.64 -7.17
CA GLN A 83 21.08 -1.50 -7.00
C GLN A 83 20.38 -0.17 -7.31
N ALA A 84 19.56 -0.11 -8.36
CA ALA A 84 18.80 1.08 -8.71
C ALA A 84 17.79 1.47 -7.62
N ARG A 85 17.06 0.51 -7.06
CA ARG A 85 16.17 0.72 -5.90
C ARG A 85 16.95 1.30 -4.71
N LYS A 86 18.11 0.73 -4.38
CA LYS A 86 19.00 1.23 -3.31
C LYS A 86 19.48 2.65 -3.55
N LEU A 87 19.91 2.96 -4.78
CA LEU A 87 20.39 4.30 -5.14
C LEU A 87 19.27 5.33 -5.12
N SER A 88 18.04 4.94 -5.39
CA SER A 88 16.88 5.84 -5.39
C SER A 88 16.62 6.43 -4.01
N PHE A 89 16.93 5.73 -2.91
CA PHE A 89 16.81 6.30 -1.56
C PHE A 89 17.67 7.54 -1.36
N PHE A 90 18.87 7.60 -1.96
CA PHE A 90 19.73 8.78 -1.90
C PHE A 90 19.28 9.92 -2.83
N LEU A 91 18.39 9.62 -3.77
CA LEU A 91 17.83 10.60 -4.70
C LEU A 91 16.49 11.15 -4.22
N GLU A 92 15.84 10.53 -3.22
CA GLU A 92 14.49 10.92 -2.79
C GLU A 92 14.42 12.41 -2.41
N GLY A 93 13.30 13.05 -2.72
CA GLY A 93 13.08 14.47 -2.47
C GLY A 93 13.28 15.36 -3.70
N PRO A 94 13.61 16.65 -3.51
CA PRO A 94 13.62 17.64 -4.59
C PRO A 94 14.87 17.52 -5.45
N ASP A 95 14.88 18.25 -6.57
CA ASP A 95 16.02 18.32 -7.48
C ASP A 95 16.37 16.96 -8.09
N CYS A 96 15.33 16.17 -8.36
CA CYS A 96 15.38 14.96 -9.17
C CYS A 96 15.13 15.29 -10.63
N TYR A 97 15.84 14.61 -11.53
CA TYR A 97 15.63 14.74 -12.96
C TYR A 97 15.07 13.45 -13.54
N PHE A 98 14.03 13.54 -14.36
CA PHE A 98 13.57 12.40 -15.14
C PHE A 98 12.91 12.85 -16.43
N ARG A 99 13.54 12.57 -17.56
CA ARG A 99 12.92 12.68 -18.87
C ARG A 99 12.14 11.40 -19.15
N SER A 100 10.82 11.53 -19.22
CA SER A 100 9.90 10.43 -19.51
C SER A 100 9.27 10.61 -20.88
N ASP A 101 9.01 9.49 -21.58
CA ASP A 101 8.22 9.50 -22.81
C ASP A 101 6.72 9.73 -22.54
N SER A 102 6.24 9.38 -21.34
CA SER A 102 4.83 9.48 -20.97
C SER A 102 4.37 10.90 -20.66
N VAL A 103 5.29 11.75 -20.18
CA VAL A 103 5.00 13.13 -19.78
C VAL A 103 6.06 14.07 -20.34
N LYS A 104 5.62 14.99 -21.20
CA LYS A 104 6.45 16.09 -21.69
C LYS A 104 6.46 17.22 -20.66
N ASP A 105 7.52 17.29 -19.86
CA ASP A 105 7.81 18.44 -19.00
C ASP A 105 8.93 19.29 -19.61
N PRO A 106 8.82 20.64 -19.63
CA PRO A 106 9.83 21.52 -20.22
C PRO A 106 11.22 21.42 -19.56
N THR A 107 11.27 21.03 -18.29
CA THR A 107 12.49 21.03 -17.47
C THR A 107 12.93 19.62 -17.09
N CYS A 108 11.98 18.68 -17.01
CA CYS A 108 12.17 17.33 -16.49
C CYS A 108 12.66 17.28 -15.03
N TRP A 109 12.70 18.41 -14.32
CA TRP A 109 13.03 18.50 -12.90
C TRP A 109 11.78 18.33 -12.04
N GLY A 110 11.93 17.69 -10.89
CA GLY A 110 10.81 17.42 -9.99
C GLY A 110 11.23 17.04 -8.58
N ARG A 111 10.21 16.73 -7.78
CA ARG A 111 10.37 16.05 -6.48
C ARG A 111 9.97 14.59 -6.62
N MET A 112 10.81 13.68 -6.16
CA MET A 112 10.57 12.24 -6.18
C MET A 112 10.27 11.72 -4.78
N PHE A 113 9.36 10.75 -4.69
CA PHE A 113 8.99 10.05 -3.46
C PHE A 113 9.03 8.55 -3.70
N ILE A 114 9.34 7.79 -2.63
CA ILE A 114 9.40 6.34 -2.68
C ILE A 114 8.20 5.75 -1.95
N ASN A 115 7.42 4.93 -2.66
CA ASN A 115 6.58 3.93 -2.04
C ASN A 115 7.38 2.62 -1.92
N LEU A 116 7.47 2.05 -0.71
CA LEU A 116 8.26 0.84 -0.50
C LEU A 116 7.63 -0.41 -1.08
N PHE A 117 6.30 -0.49 -1.02
CA PHE A 117 5.60 -1.72 -1.37
C PHE A 117 4.18 -1.44 -1.86
N PRO A 118 3.87 -1.75 -3.14
CA PRO A 118 4.81 -2.18 -4.18
C PRO A 118 5.90 -1.12 -4.40
N PHE A 119 7.13 -1.54 -4.74
CA PHE A 119 8.23 -0.59 -4.88
C PHE A 119 7.99 0.28 -6.10
N GLN A 120 7.74 1.58 -5.87
CA GLN A 120 7.46 2.54 -6.92
C GLN A 120 8.06 3.88 -6.52
N LEU A 121 8.70 4.55 -7.46
CA LEU A 121 9.03 5.96 -7.31
C LEU A 121 7.93 6.77 -7.97
N THR A 122 7.56 7.90 -7.39
CA THR A 122 6.70 8.88 -8.07
C THR A 122 7.44 10.19 -8.14
N ILE A 123 7.69 10.68 -9.34
CA ILE A 123 8.20 12.04 -9.55
C ILE A 123 7.04 12.97 -9.89
N ILE A 124 7.00 14.13 -9.24
CA ILE A 124 6.09 15.24 -9.54
C ILE A 124 6.92 16.37 -10.14
N TYR A 125 6.66 16.73 -11.39
CA TYR A 125 7.45 17.74 -12.09
C TYR A 125 7.21 19.16 -11.57
N ASP A 126 8.28 19.96 -11.58
CA ASP A 126 8.30 21.34 -11.08
C ASP A 126 7.32 22.25 -11.85
N VAL A 127 7.31 22.14 -13.18
CA VAL A 127 6.60 23.06 -14.10
C VAL A 127 5.24 22.54 -14.52
N SER A 128 5.16 21.33 -15.09
CA SER A 128 3.89 20.77 -15.56
C SER A 128 2.99 20.28 -14.43
N GLU A 129 3.55 20.05 -13.23
CA GLU A 129 2.87 19.49 -12.04
C GLU A 129 2.31 18.07 -12.27
N LYS A 130 2.61 17.47 -13.41
CA LYS A 130 2.24 16.09 -13.72
C LYS A 130 3.15 15.14 -12.96
N SER A 131 2.61 13.98 -12.61
CA SER A 131 3.34 12.90 -11.97
C SER A 131 3.64 11.76 -12.93
N VAL A 132 4.79 11.11 -12.74
CA VAL A 132 5.15 9.86 -13.42
C VAL A 132 5.51 8.82 -12.36
N ILE A 133 4.96 7.62 -12.51
CA ILE A 133 5.34 6.44 -11.73
C ILE A 133 6.54 5.80 -12.42
N ILE A 134 7.58 5.52 -11.64
CA ILE A 134 8.81 4.87 -12.07
C ILE A 134 8.87 3.54 -11.32
N ASP A 135 8.59 2.46 -12.04
CA ASP A 135 8.64 1.08 -11.55
C ASP A 135 9.97 0.41 -11.95
N ASP A 136 10.05 -0.89 -11.73
CA ASP A 136 11.23 -1.69 -12.05
C ASP A 136 11.63 -1.69 -13.54
N GLU A 137 10.71 -1.40 -14.46
CA GLU A 137 11.02 -1.38 -15.91
C GLU A 137 11.90 -0.18 -16.26
N ILE A 138 11.71 0.95 -15.56
CA ILE A 138 12.36 2.24 -15.88
C ILE A 138 13.21 2.83 -14.74
N VAL A 139 13.26 2.19 -13.57
CA VAL A 139 14.08 2.66 -12.42
C VAL A 139 15.57 2.76 -12.75
N CYS A 140 16.09 1.83 -13.55
CA CYS A 140 17.48 1.87 -13.99
C CYS A 140 17.77 3.08 -14.88
N GLU A 141 16.83 3.43 -15.77
CA GLU A 141 16.94 4.62 -16.60
C GLU A 141 16.92 5.89 -15.74
N PHE A 142 15.97 6.00 -14.81
CA PHE A 142 15.89 7.11 -13.86
C PHE A 142 17.21 7.32 -13.12
N VAL A 143 17.79 6.26 -12.55
CA VAL A 143 19.06 6.33 -11.83
C VAL A 143 20.20 6.73 -12.76
N ASN A 144 20.23 6.23 -14.00
CA ASN A 144 21.26 6.57 -14.97
C ASN A 144 21.19 8.04 -15.41
N GLN A 145 20.00 8.58 -15.67
CA GLN A 145 19.83 10.00 -15.97
C GLN A 145 20.35 10.89 -14.82
N ASN A 146 20.05 10.51 -13.57
CA ASN A 146 20.48 11.26 -12.38
C ASN A 146 21.98 11.14 -12.05
N LYS A 147 22.74 10.31 -12.79
CA LYS A 147 24.20 10.17 -12.72
C LYS A 147 24.94 10.92 -13.84
N GLN A 148 24.23 11.44 -14.84
CA GLN A 148 24.86 12.18 -15.94
C GLN A 148 25.51 13.47 -15.41
N SER A 149 26.68 13.82 -15.93
CA SER A 149 27.51 14.89 -15.36
C SER A 149 26.88 16.27 -15.46
N ASP A 150 26.17 16.54 -16.56
CA ASP A 150 25.35 17.73 -16.76
C ASP A 150 24.21 17.80 -15.75
N ILE A 151 23.49 16.70 -15.52
CA ILE A 151 22.41 16.61 -14.53
C ILE A 151 22.93 16.81 -13.10
N LEU A 152 24.08 16.22 -12.75
CA LEU A 152 24.73 16.44 -11.45
C LEU A 152 25.13 17.91 -11.25
N LEU A 153 25.63 18.56 -12.30
CA LEU A 153 26.00 19.98 -12.25
C LEU A 153 24.76 20.88 -12.10
N SER A 154 23.71 20.66 -12.89
CA SER A 154 22.44 21.38 -12.78
C SER A 154 21.79 21.19 -11.41
N ARG A 155 21.83 19.96 -10.85
CA ARG A 155 21.37 19.71 -9.47
C ARG A 155 22.16 20.55 -8.46
N LYS A 156 23.49 20.62 -8.62
CA LYS A 156 24.34 21.45 -7.77
C LYS A 156 23.99 22.93 -7.87
N PHE A 157 23.75 23.46 -9.08
CA PHE A 157 23.32 24.85 -9.26
C PHE A 157 21.99 25.15 -8.59
N ARG A 158 21.01 24.23 -8.67
CA ARG A 158 19.74 24.35 -7.94
C ARG A 158 19.95 24.42 -6.43
N GLN A 159 20.83 23.58 -5.87
CA GLN A 159 21.17 23.63 -4.45
C GLN A 159 21.94 24.90 -4.06
N MET A 160 22.83 25.40 -4.92
CA MET A 160 23.54 26.67 -4.72
C MET A 160 22.57 27.85 -4.69
N LEU A 161 21.55 27.89 -5.56
CA LEU A 161 20.48 28.88 -5.51
C LEU A 161 19.75 28.82 -4.16
N ARG A 162 19.44 27.62 -3.65
CA ARG A 162 18.81 27.46 -2.32
C ARG A 162 19.69 28.01 -1.18
N CYS A 163 21.02 27.92 -1.28
CA CYS A 163 21.93 28.53 -0.31
C CYS A 163 21.83 30.06 -0.31
N LEU A 164 21.64 30.67 -1.49
CA LEU A 164 21.51 32.11 -1.66
C LEU A 164 20.12 32.65 -1.32
N ARG A 165 19.18 31.80 -0.92
CA ARG A 165 17.81 32.22 -0.58
C ARG A 165 17.82 33.26 0.55
N ASP A 166 17.11 34.35 0.28
CA ASP A 166 16.88 35.49 1.18
C ASP A 166 18.16 36.23 1.60
N GLU A 167 19.27 35.98 0.90
CA GLU A 167 20.57 36.63 1.12
C GLU A 167 20.76 37.84 0.21
N ARG A 168 21.54 38.83 0.69
CA ARG A 168 22.07 39.89 -0.18
C ARG A 168 23.26 39.33 -0.95
N VAL A 169 23.11 39.26 -2.27
CA VAL A 169 24.09 38.70 -3.19
C VAL A 169 24.75 39.80 -4.03
N ASN A 170 26.03 39.61 -4.33
CA ASN A 170 26.78 40.41 -5.28
C ASN A 170 26.47 39.94 -6.70
N TYR A 171 25.94 40.83 -7.54
CA TYR A 171 25.63 40.53 -8.94
C TYR A 171 25.68 41.83 -9.75
N LYS A 172 26.71 41.97 -10.58
CA LYS A 172 26.85 43.14 -11.46
C LYS A 172 25.89 42.98 -12.62
N PHE A 173 24.95 43.91 -12.71
CA PHE A 173 23.87 43.88 -13.69
C PHE A 173 23.58 45.30 -14.17
N SER A 174 23.35 45.45 -15.47
CA SER A 174 23.02 46.74 -16.08
C SER A 174 21.79 46.57 -16.94
N GLU A 175 20.79 47.42 -16.77
CA GLU A 175 19.52 47.31 -17.49
C GLU A 175 18.93 48.67 -17.82
N ILE A 176 18.18 48.75 -18.91
CA ILE A 176 17.45 49.95 -19.29
C ILE A 176 16.16 50.00 -18.47
N VAL A 177 16.11 50.91 -17.50
CA VAL A 177 14.96 51.08 -16.60
C VAL A 177 14.19 52.36 -16.96
N PRO A 178 12.85 52.30 -17.08
CA PRO A 178 12.03 53.49 -17.27
C PRO A 178 11.89 54.27 -15.96
N ILE A 179 12.61 55.39 -15.85
CA ILE A 179 12.60 56.27 -14.68
C ILE A 179 11.51 57.34 -14.83
N LYS A 180 10.70 57.52 -13.78
CA LYS A 180 9.67 58.56 -13.73
C LYS A 180 10.33 59.92 -13.49
N THR A 181 10.12 60.85 -14.42
CA THR A 181 10.57 62.24 -14.34
C THR A 181 9.36 63.17 -14.29
N ALA A 182 9.59 64.48 -14.07
CA ALA A 182 8.54 65.50 -14.10
C ALA A 182 7.81 65.56 -15.46
N CYS A 183 8.49 65.21 -16.56
CA CYS A 183 7.98 65.33 -17.93
C CYS A 183 7.57 63.99 -18.57
N GLY A 184 7.49 62.90 -17.78
CA GLY A 184 7.14 61.56 -18.29
C GLY A 184 8.13 60.48 -17.85
N LYS A 185 8.17 59.35 -18.56
CA LYS A 185 9.15 58.28 -18.31
C LYS A 185 10.33 58.46 -19.26
N LYS A 186 11.55 58.41 -18.74
CA LYS A 186 12.78 58.37 -19.54
C LYS A 186 13.48 57.04 -19.32
N GLU A 187 13.94 56.42 -20.40
CA GLU A 187 14.79 55.23 -20.34
C GLU A 187 16.21 55.64 -19.94
N ARG A 188 16.76 54.92 -18.96
CA ARG A 188 18.12 55.13 -18.45
C ARG A 188 18.79 53.78 -18.27
N LEU A 189 20.05 53.67 -18.70
CA LEU A 189 20.89 52.54 -18.34
C LEU A 189 21.26 52.69 -16.86
N VAL A 190 20.87 51.72 -16.04
CA VAL A 190 21.09 51.72 -14.60
C VAL A 190 22.01 50.56 -14.25
N ASP A 191 23.07 50.84 -13.50
CA ASP A 191 24.02 49.85 -13.00
C ASP A 191 23.68 49.43 -11.57
N PHE A 192 23.69 48.13 -11.33
CA PHE A 192 23.44 47.50 -10.04
C PHE A 192 24.65 46.67 -9.62
N GLN A 193 24.91 46.56 -8.31
CA GLN A 193 26.05 45.78 -7.79
C GLN A 193 25.58 44.62 -6.90
N SER A 194 24.42 44.75 -6.26
CA SER A 194 23.91 43.80 -5.29
C SER A 194 22.40 43.87 -5.12
N GLY A 195 21.81 42.79 -4.63
CA GLY A 195 20.39 42.75 -4.27
C GLY A 195 20.05 41.54 -3.43
N ILE A 196 18.78 41.40 -3.07
CA ILE A 196 18.32 40.26 -2.27
C ILE A 196 17.77 39.17 -3.18
N LEU A 197 18.37 37.98 -3.16
CA LEU A 197 17.90 36.84 -3.95
C LEU A 197 16.71 36.19 -3.25
N ARG A 198 15.55 36.19 -3.90
CA ARG A 198 14.32 35.59 -3.39
C ARG A 198 14.01 34.31 -4.13
N ILE A 199 13.71 33.26 -3.37
CA ILE A 199 13.19 32.00 -3.88
C ILE A 199 11.75 31.84 -3.43
N LYS A 200 10.83 31.84 -4.40
CA LYS A 200 9.41 31.57 -4.17
C LYS A 200 9.11 30.10 -4.44
N GLN A 201 8.72 29.39 -3.40
CA GLN A 201 8.26 28.00 -3.45
C GLN A 201 6.73 27.93 -3.58
N LYS A 202 6.21 26.75 -3.94
CA LYS A 202 4.77 26.53 -4.05
C LYS A 202 4.08 26.42 -2.69
N CYS A 203 4.74 25.77 -1.74
CA CYS A 203 4.30 25.66 -0.36
C CYS A 203 5.41 26.13 0.58
N ASN A 204 5.10 26.27 1.87
CA ASN A 204 6.06 26.65 2.90
C ASN A 204 6.95 25.46 3.31
N ASP A 205 7.47 24.74 2.32
CA ASP A 205 8.39 23.62 2.46
C ASP A 205 9.65 23.97 1.65
N PRO A 206 10.84 24.09 2.28
CA PRO A 206 12.10 24.36 1.59
C PRO A 206 12.45 23.30 0.52
N PHE A 207 11.78 22.15 0.55
CA PHE A 207 11.94 21.03 -0.37
C PHE A 207 10.69 20.77 -1.22
N SER A 208 9.82 21.78 -1.41
CA SER A 208 8.71 21.71 -2.36
C SER A 208 9.21 21.44 -3.79
N HIS A 209 8.37 20.79 -4.61
CA HIS A 209 8.59 20.71 -6.05
C HIS A 209 8.49 22.11 -6.68
N GLY A 210 9.48 22.45 -7.50
CA GLY A 210 9.62 23.73 -8.16
C GLY A 210 9.94 24.90 -7.24
N PHE A 211 10.60 25.90 -7.82
CA PHE A 211 10.75 27.21 -7.23
C PHE A 211 10.97 28.25 -8.33
N LYS A 212 10.67 29.51 -8.02
CA LYS A 212 10.95 30.65 -8.88
C LYS A 212 11.99 31.55 -8.24
N VAL A 213 12.98 31.97 -9.02
CA VAL A 213 14.05 32.87 -8.57
C VAL A 213 13.77 34.29 -9.04
N ARG A 214 14.00 35.27 -8.19
CA ARG A 214 14.12 36.67 -8.58
C ARG A 214 15.16 37.37 -7.73
N LEU A 215 15.79 38.39 -8.28
CA LEU A 215 16.76 39.23 -7.56
C LEU A 215 16.18 40.62 -7.40
N GLU A 216 15.92 41.02 -6.15
CA GLU A 216 15.41 42.34 -5.79
C GLU A 216 16.60 43.30 -5.62
N LEU A 217 16.90 44.08 -6.66
CA LEU A 217 17.96 45.07 -6.70
C LEU A 217 17.43 46.42 -6.20
N ASP A 218 18.17 47.07 -5.30
CA ASP A 218 17.78 48.34 -4.68
C ASP A 218 18.93 49.36 -4.61
N ASP A 219 20.07 49.03 -5.20
CA ASP A 219 21.29 49.84 -5.19
C ASP A 219 21.59 50.52 -6.52
N GLY A 220 20.61 50.55 -7.44
CA GLY A 220 20.79 50.99 -8.81
C GLY A 220 21.23 52.45 -8.93
N LYS A 221 22.15 52.72 -9.85
CA LYS A 221 22.72 54.04 -10.10
C LYS A 221 22.77 54.38 -11.59
N TYR A 222 22.53 55.64 -11.93
CA TYR A 222 22.78 56.16 -13.28
C TYR A 222 23.24 57.63 -13.22
N ILE A 223 23.89 58.08 -14.29
CA ILE A 223 24.27 59.48 -14.48
C ILE A 223 23.24 60.13 -15.41
N ASP A 224 22.57 61.19 -14.96
CA ASP A 224 21.57 61.89 -15.78
C ASP A 224 22.22 62.86 -16.79
N ASP A 225 21.40 63.41 -17.70
CA ASP A 225 21.86 64.28 -18.79
C ASP A 225 22.66 65.51 -18.30
N ASP A 226 22.44 65.93 -17.05
CA ASP A 226 23.11 67.07 -16.39
C ASP A 226 24.37 66.68 -15.59
N GLY A 227 24.76 65.40 -15.62
CA GLY A 227 25.91 64.86 -14.90
C GLY A 227 25.61 64.48 -13.45
N THR A 228 24.36 64.62 -12.98
CA THR A 228 23.98 64.24 -11.61
C THR A 228 23.89 62.72 -11.47
N GLU A 229 24.55 62.17 -10.45
CA GLU A 229 24.41 60.76 -10.08
C GLU A 229 23.10 60.55 -9.31
N VAL A 230 22.20 59.74 -9.87
CA VAL A 230 20.97 59.33 -9.22
C VAL A 230 21.14 57.90 -8.72
N THR A 231 20.81 57.66 -7.44
CA THR A 231 21.01 56.37 -6.77
C THR A 231 19.72 55.86 -6.13
N GLY A 232 19.72 54.60 -5.69
CA GLY A 232 18.57 53.98 -5.02
C GLY A 232 17.45 53.55 -5.97
N ILE A 233 17.79 53.37 -7.25
CA ILE A 233 16.85 52.85 -8.24
C ILE A 233 16.62 51.37 -7.94
N LYS A 234 15.35 50.96 -8.01
CA LYS A 234 14.93 49.58 -7.74
C LYS A 234 14.61 48.86 -9.04
N TYR A 235 15.03 47.60 -9.12
CA TYR A 235 14.71 46.69 -10.22
C TYR A 235 14.50 45.28 -9.69
N THR A 236 13.77 44.45 -10.44
CA THR A 236 13.59 43.04 -10.11
C THR A 236 14.02 42.21 -11.30
N ALA A 237 15.23 41.66 -11.23
CA ALA A 237 15.77 40.75 -12.23
C ALA A 237 15.08 39.39 -12.11
N LYS A 238 14.66 38.84 -13.25
CA LYS A 238 14.00 37.55 -13.41
C LYS A 238 15.02 36.46 -13.70
N GLU A 239 14.57 35.21 -13.76
CA GLU A 239 15.41 34.03 -14.04
C GLU A 239 16.27 34.18 -15.30
N ALA A 240 15.68 34.67 -16.40
CA ALA A 240 16.42 34.90 -17.65
C ALA A 240 17.55 35.92 -17.49
N ASP A 241 17.32 36.98 -16.71
CA ASP A 241 18.31 38.05 -16.43
C ASP A 241 19.48 37.54 -15.57
N LEU A 242 19.29 36.41 -14.89
CA LEU A 242 20.30 35.70 -14.09
C LEU A 242 20.94 34.53 -14.86
N GLY A 243 20.61 34.36 -16.14
CA GLY A 243 21.06 33.23 -16.96
C GLY A 243 20.52 31.87 -16.49
N ILE A 244 19.41 31.84 -15.74
CA ILE A 244 18.76 30.59 -15.32
C ILE A 244 17.92 30.08 -16.49
N THR A 245 18.38 29.01 -17.12
CA THR A 245 17.65 28.29 -18.18
C THR A 245 16.67 27.26 -17.58
N SER A 246 15.76 26.74 -18.41
CA SER A 246 14.79 25.73 -18.00
C SER A 246 15.42 24.42 -17.48
N ASP A 247 16.61 24.08 -17.97
CA ASP A 247 17.37 22.89 -17.56
C ASP A 247 18.45 23.18 -16.52
N PHE A 248 18.55 24.44 -16.04
CA PHE A 248 19.60 24.92 -15.14
C PHE A 248 21.01 24.63 -15.70
N SER A 249 21.18 24.71 -17.02
CA SER A 249 22.48 24.57 -17.67
C SER A 249 23.41 25.73 -17.29
N GLN A 250 24.70 25.50 -17.48
CA GLN A 250 25.73 26.47 -17.13
C GLN A 250 25.70 27.67 -18.08
N THR A 251 25.51 28.85 -17.51
CA THR A 251 25.60 30.14 -18.22
C THR A 251 26.63 31.05 -17.55
N PRO A 252 27.25 31.99 -18.31
CA PRO A 252 28.19 32.96 -17.74
C PRO A 252 27.60 33.79 -16.59
N GLU A 253 26.35 34.21 -16.73
CA GLU A 253 25.62 35.03 -15.75
C GLU A 253 25.38 34.24 -14.46
N LEU A 254 24.96 32.99 -14.56
CA LEU A 254 24.74 32.12 -13.41
C LEU A 254 26.06 31.79 -12.69
N LEU A 255 27.15 31.57 -13.44
CA LEU A 255 28.48 31.39 -12.88
C LEU A 255 28.99 32.66 -12.19
N GLN A 256 28.73 33.84 -12.76
CA GLN A 256 29.07 35.12 -12.14
C GLN A 256 28.36 35.24 -10.78
N LEU A 257 27.06 34.93 -10.72
CA LEU A 257 26.29 34.94 -9.49
C LEU A 257 26.92 34.00 -8.45
N PHE A 258 27.23 32.76 -8.81
CA PHE A 258 27.81 31.82 -7.86
C PHE A 258 29.22 32.16 -7.41
N ASN A 259 30.10 32.55 -8.34
CA ASN A 259 31.49 32.88 -8.01
C ASN A 259 31.59 34.13 -7.14
N SER A 260 30.74 35.14 -7.37
CA SER A 260 30.70 36.38 -6.59
C SER A 260 30.14 36.20 -5.17
N ASN A 261 29.50 35.05 -4.90
CA ASN A 261 28.83 34.74 -3.64
C ASN A 261 29.30 33.41 -3.04
N LYS A 262 30.49 32.94 -3.44
CA LYS A 262 31.04 31.66 -3.02
C LYS A 262 31.10 31.51 -1.51
N GLU A 263 31.48 32.57 -0.78
CA GLU A 263 31.57 32.55 0.69
C GLU A 263 30.22 32.27 1.36
N ILE A 264 29.13 32.88 0.86
CA ILE A 264 27.77 32.64 1.37
C ILE A 264 27.36 31.19 1.11
N ILE A 265 27.64 30.69 -0.09
CA ILE A 265 27.33 29.32 -0.49
C ILE A 265 28.09 28.34 0.38
N ASP A 266 29.41 28.48 0.49
CA ASP A 266 30.26 27.58 1.26
C ASP A 266 29.87 27.58 2.75
N ALA A 267 29.45 28.72 3.30
CA ALA A 267 28.97 28.82 4.68
C ALA A 267 27.62 28.13 4.92
N LYS A 268 26.67 28.23 3.98
CA LYS A 268 25.32 27.65 4.12
C LYS A 268 25.17 26.23 3.56
N TRP A 269 26.11 25.79 2.74
CA TRP A 269 26.07 24.47 2.12
C TRP A 269 25.88 23.33 3.14
N PRO A 270 26.59 23.29 4.28
CA PRO A 270 26.41 22.23 5.27
C PRO A 270 24.98 22.16 5.83
N GLU A 271 24.33 23.31 6.05
CA GLU A 271 22.95 23.37 6.56
C GLU A 271 21.95 22.76 5.56
N ILE A 272 22.10 23.07 4.26
CA ILE A 272 21.24 22.50 3.22
C ILE A 272 21.42 20.99 3.12
N GLN A 273 22.66 20.50 3.13
CA GLN A 273 22.93 19.06 3.09
C GLN A 273 22.38 18.35 4.32
N GLN A 274 22.57 18.92 5.51
CA GLN A 274 22.05 18.36 6.76
C GLN A 274 20.52 18.25 6.74
N ARG A 275 19.81 19.27 6.24
CA ARG A 275 18.35 19.21 6.12
C ARG A 275 17.87 18.16 5.12
N LEU A 276 18.59 17.93 4.02
CA LEU A 276 18.29 16.84 3.09
C LEU A 276 18.48 15.47 3.77
N THR A 277 19.56 15.32 4.53
CA THR A 277 19.81 14.10 5.32
C THR A 277 18.69 13.85 6.33
N TRP A 278 18.28 14.85 7.12
CA TRP A 278 17.16 14.69 8.05
C TRP A 278 15.86 14.29 7.36
N MET A 279 15.54 14.91 6.21
CA MET A 279 14.38 14.49 5.41
C MET A 279 14.49 13.01 4.99
N HIS A 280 15.67 12.55 4.57
CA HIS A 280 15.86 11.14 4.21
C HIS A 280 15.71 10.21 5.41
N ASP A 281 16.28 10.59 6.56
CA ASP A 281 16.21 9.82 7.79
C ASP A 281 14.75 9.70 8.28
N ASP A 282 14.01 10.81 8.33
CA ASP A 282 12.59 10.84 8.71
C ASP A 282 11.74 9.95 7.80
N LEU A 283 11.97 10.00 6.48
CA LEU A 283 11.26 9.17 5.51
C LEU A 283 11.63 7.68 5.66
N MET A 284 12.89 7.38 5.97
CA MET A 284 13.35 6.01 6.23
C MET A 284 12.78 5.45 7.53
N GLU A 285 12.69 6.26 8.58
CA GLU A 285 12.10 5.89 9.87
C GLU A 285 10.61 5.54 9.70
N PHE A 286 9.82 6.43 9.09
CA PHE A 286 8.40 6.18 8.81
C PHE A 286 8.17 4.86 8.05
N ARG A 287 9.05 4.59 7.08
CA ARG A 287 9.03 3.36 6.29
C ARG A 287 9.38 2.12 7.12
N GLN A 288 10.37 2.23 7.97
CA GLN A 288 10.83 1.16 8.85
C GLN A 288 9.78 0.83 9.89
N GLU A 289 9.10 1.82 10.48
CA GLU A 289 7.97 1.62 11.39
C GLU A 289 6.86 0.75 10.75
N GLN A 290 6.54 0.97 9.48
CA GLN A 290 5.54 0.14 8.78
C GLN A 290 6.00 -1.31 8.59
N LEU A 291 7.29 -1.53 8.32
CA LEU A 291 7.88 -2.86 8.18
C LEU A 291 8.01 -3.59 9.54
N GLU A 292 8.15 -2.82 10.62
CA GLU A 292 8.22 -3.33 11.98
C GLU A 292 6.87 -3.84 12.49
N VAL A 293 5.75 -3.30 12.02
CA VAL A 293 4.41 -3.79 12.38
C VAL A 293 4.17 -5.20 11.84
N LEU A 294 4.38 -5.40 10.55
CA LEU A 294 4.27 -6.69 9.87
C LEU A 294 5.04 -6.65 8.54
N SER A 295 5.92 -7.62 8.31
CA SER A 295 6.73 -7.63 7.08
C SER A 295 5.85 -7.85 5.83
N ASN A 296 6.25 -7.26 4.69
CA ASN A 296 5.58 -7.52 3.41
C ASN A 296 5.66 -9.02 3.02
N VAL A 297 6.74 -9.68 3.44
CA VAL A 297 7.02 -11.09 3.15
C VAL A 297 6.06 -12.02 3.89
N PHE A 298 5.50 -11.60 5.04
CA PHE A 298 4.48 -12.34 5.79
C PHE A 298 3.32 -12.79 4.89
N TYR A 299 2.85 -11.90 4.01
CA TYR A 299 1.74 -12.20 3.12
C TYR A 299 2.03 -13.44 2.27
N MET A 300 3.21 -13.53 1.67
CA MET A 300 3.57 -14.64 0.79
C MET A 300 3.96 -15.91 1.56
N MET A 301 4.75 -15.76 2.61
CA MET A 301 5.35 -16.89 3.32
C MET A 301 4.38 -17.55 4.29
N VAL A 302 3.47 -16.77 4.89
CA VAL A 302 2.49 -17.26 5.86
C VAL A 302 1.09 -17.17 5.28
N TYR A 303 0.54 -15.97 5.08
CA TYR A 303 -0.90 -15.81 4.80
C TYR A 303 -1.38 -16.47 3.49
N ASN A 304 -0.58 -16.41 2.45
CA ASN A 304 -0.89 -16.96 1.13
C ASN A 304 -0.41 -18.42 0.96
N ASN A 305 0.25 -18.99 1.97
CA ASN A 305 0.84 -20.32 1.95
C ASN A 305 0.17 -21.23 2.99
N ASP A 306 -0.99 -21.80 2.64
CA ASP A 306 -1.73 -22.68 3.55
C ASP A 306 -1.04 -24.04 3.77
N LYS A 307 0.01 -24.36 3.01
CA LYS A 307 0.74 -25.62 3.08
C LYS A 307 2.03 -25.53 3.90
N ILE A 308 2.34 -24.38 4.50
CA ILE A 308 3.51 -24.21 5.36
C ILE A 308 3.46 -25.16 6.57
N PRO A 309 4.50 -25.97 6.81
CA PRO A 309 4.61 -26.77 8.02
C PRO A 309 4.69 -25.88 9.26
N ARG A 310 4.09 -26.33 10.38
CA ARG A 310 4.02 -25.54 11.61
C ARG A 310 5.38 -25.05 12.10
N ALA A 311 6.36 -25.94 12.15
CA ALA A 311 7.70 -25.59 12.62
C ALA A 311 8.36 -24.51 11.74
N GLU A 312 8.12 -24.53 10.43
CA GLU A 312 8.63 -23.51 9.50
C GLU A 312 7.91 -22.18 9.70
N MET A 313 6.59 -22.19 9.88
CA MET A 313 5.81 -20.99 10.17
C MET A 313 6.24 -20.35 11.49
N GLU A 314 6.35 -21.14 12.57
CA GLU A 314 6.81 -20.64 13.88
C GLU A 314 8.24 -20.12 13.81
N SER A 315 9.14 -20.80 13.06
CA SER A 315 10.49 -20.29 12.83
C SER A 315 10.50 -19.02 11.99
N PHE A 316 9.56 -18.83 11.07
CA PHE A 316 9.41 -17.59 10.31
C PHE A 316 9.02 -16.44 11.24
N LEU A 317 7.95 -16.62 12.02
CA LEU A 317 7.45 -15.60 12.95
C LEU A 317 8.51 -15.20 13.98
N THR A 318 9.20 -16.17 14.58
CA THR A 318 10.14 -15.90 15.68
C THR A 318 11.48 -15.32 15.23
N LYS A 319 11.94 -15.60 14.01
CA LYS A 319 13.28 -15.19 13.54
C LYS A 319 13.29 -14.07 12.52
N TYR A 320 12.20 -13.88 11.75
CA TYR A 320 12.18 -12.95 10.63
C TYR A 320 11.26 -11.74 10.88
N GLU A 321 10.12 -11.93 11.54
CA GLU A 321 9.28 -10.79 11.93
C GLU A 321 9.97 -9.97 13.01
N GLN A 322 9.74 -8.66 13.00
CA GLN A 322 10.38 -7.72 13.94
C GLN A 322 9.46 -7.38 15.10
N ASN A 323 8.13 -7.37 14.86
CA ASN A 323 7.13 -7.09 15.88
C ASN A 323 7.16 -8.15 16.99
N PRO A 324 7.46 -7.80 18.26
CA PRO A 324 7.44 -8.75 19.38
C PRO A 324 6.08 -9.43 19.55
N THR A 325 4.99 -8.73 19.27
CA THR A 325 3.63 -9.27 19.33
C THR A 325 3.43 -10.39 18.31
N VAL A 326 3.99 -10.25 17.10
CA VAL A 326 3.93 -11.28 16.04
C VAL A 326 4.90 -12.42 16.33
N GLN A 327 6.11 -12.12 16.81
CA GLN A 327 7.11 -13.12 17.21
C GLN A 327 6.59 -14.06 18.30
N ASN A 328 5.75 -13.55 19.22
CA ASN A 328 5.20 -14.31 20.33
C ASN A 328 3.92 -15.11 20.00
N ILE A 329 3.38 -15.02 18.77
CA ILE A 329 2.18 -15.78 18.35
C ILE A 329 2.33 -17.30 18.62
N PRO A 330 3.46 -17.97 18.31
CA PRO A 330 3.63 -19.39 18.58
C PRO A 330 3.41 -19.78 20.05
N GLU A 331 3.79 -18.89 20.97
CA GLU A 331 3.62 -19.10 22.41
C GLU A 331 2.22 -18.70 22.88
N LEU A 332 1.80 -17.47 22.58
CA LEU A 332 0.54 -16.89 23.05
C LEU A 332 -0.69 -17.60 22.48
N GLU A 333 -0.61 -18.05 21.23
CA GLU A 333 -1.73 -18.63 20.49
C GLU A 333 -1.53 -20.13 20.25
N ARG A 334 -0.69 -20.80 21.05
CA ARG A 334 -0.34 -22.21 20.89
C ARG A 334 -1.55 -23.13 20.70
N LEU A 335 -2.56 -23.01 21.56
CA LEU A 335 -3.79 -23.82 21.48
C LEU A 335 -4.58 -23.57 20.20
N ASN A 336 -4.58 -22.33 19.72
CA ASN A 336 -5.26 -21.94 18.50
C ASN A 336 -4.49 -22.42 17.26
N LEU A 337 -3.17 -22.44 17.31
CA LEU A 337 -2.33 -23.06 16.28
C LEU A 337 -2.47 -24.58 16.27
N ASP A 338 -2.57 -25.25 17.43
CA ASP A 338 -2.89 -26.67 17.53
C ASP A 338 -4.20 -26.96 16.79
N GLY A 339 -5.26 -26.22 17.14
CA GLY A 339 -6.57 -26.33 16.51
C GLY A 339 -6.55 -26.03 15.00
N LEU A 340 -5.78 -25.05 14.55
CA LEU A 340 -5.64 -24.74 13.13
C LEU A 340 -5.03 -25.92 12.36
N TYR A 341 -3.90 -26.46 12.83
CA TYR A 341 -3.21 -27.53 12.13
C TYR A 341 -3.97 -28.87 12.20
N ASP A 342 -4.70 -29.14 13.29
CA ASP A 342 -5.61 -30.28 13.36
C ASP A 342 -6.70 -30.21 12.27
N ARG A 343 -7.27 -29.02 12.02
CA ARG A 343 -8.26 -28.80 10.97
C ARG A 343 -7.68 -29.01 9.58
N LEU A 344 -6.48 -28.49 9.32
CA LEU A 344 -5.79 -28.71 8.06
C LEU A 344 -5.52 -30.20 7.82
N LYS A 345 -5.04 -30.90 8.86
CA LYS A 345 -4.78 -32.34 8.81
C LYS A 345 -6.06 -33.13 8.56
N PHE A 346 -7.14 -32.81 9.27
CA PHE A 346 -8.47 -33.41 9.08
C PHE A 346 -8.97 -33.21 7.65
N TYR A 347 -8.86 -31.99 7.12
CA TYR A 347 -9.30 -31.65 5.78
C TYR A 347 -8.52 -32.41 4.70
N ASP A 348 -7.22 -32.61 4.92
CA ASP A 348 -6.32 -33.29 3.98
C ASP A 348 -6.41 -34.84 4.05
N VAL A 349 -7.22 -35.45 4.95
CA VAL A 349 -7.33 -36.92 5.08
C VAL A 349 -7.92 -37.57 3.82
N HIS A 350 -9.04 -37.03 3.33
CA HIS A 350 -9.81 -37.65 2.26
C HIS A 350 -10.75 -36.63 1.61
N PRO A 351 -11.03 -36.70 0.29
CA PRO A 351 -11.95 -35.76 -0.38
C PRO A 351 -13.35 -35.69 0.26
N ALA A 352 -13.85 -36.80 0.79
CA ALA A 352 -15.11 -36.85 1.54
C ALA A 352 -15.12 -35.91 2.76
N PHE A 353 -13.97 -35.76 3.43
CA PHE A 353 -13.83 -34.93 4.63
C PHE A 353 -13.77 -33.45 4.26
N ALA A 354 -13.05 -33.12 3.18
CA ALA A 354 -13.05 -31.78 2.61
C ALA A 354 -14.48 -31.36 2.21
N PHE A 355 -15.21 -32.21 1.50
CA PHE A 355 -16.61 -31.98 1.15
C PHE A 355 -17.50 -31.79 2.39
N TRP A 356 -17.40 -32.71 3.36
CA TRP A 356 -18.15 -32.67 4.60
C TRP A 356 -17.89 -31.37 5.37
N TYR A 357 -16.62 -31.01 5.56
CA TYR A 357 -16.21 -29.76 6.17
C TYR A 357 -16.81 -28.56 5.44
N ASN A 358 -16.67 -28.49 4.13
CA ASN A 358 -17.13 -27.36 3.32
C ASN A 358 -18.64 -27.15 3.38
N PHE A 359 -19.42 -28.24 3.41
CA PHE A 359 -20.86 -28.18 3.61
C PHE A 359 -21.21 -27.57 4.97
N PHE A 360 -20.65 -28.11 6.06
CA PHE A 360 -20.97 -27.62 7.40
C PHE A 360 -20.40 -26.21 7.66
N ASP A 361 -19.29 -25.85 7.03
CA ASP A 361 -18.77 -24.49 7.02
C ASP A 361 -19.75 -23.50 6.35
N ASP A 362 -20.34 -23.85 5.21
CA ASP A 362 -21.41 -23.06 4.60
C ASP A 362 -22.61 -22.92 5.54
N ILE A 363 -23.00 -24.00 6.23
CA ILE A 363 -24.09 -23.96 7.21
C ILE A 363 -23.75 -22.97 8.32
N ALA A 364 -22.60 -23.14 8.98
CA ALA A 364 -22.15 -22.33 10.10
C ALA A 364 -22.09 -20.84 9.74
N VAL A 365 -21.39 -20.51 8.65
CA VAL A 365 -21.06 -19.13 8.31
C VAL A 365 -22.24 -18.39 7.68
N ARG A 366 -22.90 -19.00 6.67
CA ARG A 366 -23.93 -18.31 5.88
C ARG A 366 -25.30 -18.30 6.56
N ASN A 367 -25.50 -19.12 7.59
CA ASN A 367 -26.79 -19.34 8.23
C ASN A 367 -26.79 -19.06 9.74
N SER A 368 -25.71 -18.49 10.28
CA SER A 368 -25.58 -18.10 11.70
C SER A 368 -26.75 -17.25 12.22
N VAL A 369 -27.35 -16.42 11.36
CA VAL A 369 -28.53 -15.59 11.69
C VAL A 369 -29.82 -16.40 11.92
N ILE A 370 -29.91 -17.64 11.40
CA ILE A 370 -31.08 -18.50 11.59
C ILE A 370 -31.10 -18.97 13.05
N LYS A 371 -32.21 -18.74 13.76
CA LYS A 371 -32.36 -19.06 15.19
C LYS A 371 -32.04 -20.53 15.49
N LYS A 372 -32.49 -21.45 14.62
CA LYS A 372 -32.23 -22.88 14.78
C LYS A 372 -30.75 -23.25 14.70
N ILE A 373 -29.96 -22.54 13.89
CA ILE A 373 -28.50 -22.74 13.78
C ILE A 373 -27.81 -22.15 15.00
N SER A 374 -28.08 -20.88 15.34
CA SER A 374 -27.48 -20.21 16.50
C SER A 374 -27.83 -20.86 17.85
N THR A 375 -29.01 -21.48 17.99
CA THR A 375 -29.38 -22.21 19.23
C THR A 375 -28.64 -23.54 19.38
N ASN A 376 -28.06 -24.08 18.29
CA ASN A 376 -27.28 -25.32 18.30
C ASN A 376 -25.80 -25.02 17.99
N ALA A 377 -25.23 -24.02 18.67
CA ALA A 377 -23.85 -23.59 18.46
C ALA A 377 -22.83 -24.73 18.67
N ASP A 378 -23.12 -25.67 19.57
CA ASP A 378 -22.29 -26.86 19.81
C ASP A 378 -22.10 -27.75 18.57
N LEU A 379 -23.05 -27.72 17.63
CA LEU A 379 -22.99 -28.45 16.36
C LEU A 379 -22.38 -27.64 15.21
N PHE A 380 -22.40 -26.31 15.28
CA PHE A 380 -22.10 -25.44 14.13
C PHE A 380 -21.00 -24.40 14.38
N ASP A 381 -20.49 -24.24 15.60
CA ASP A 381 -19.34 -23.38 15.86
C ASP A 381 -18.05 -24.03 15.35
N MET A 382 -17.51 -23.50 14.26
CA MET A 382 -16.28 -23.98 13.64
C MET A 382 -15.04 -23.85 14.55
N SER A 383 -15.12 -23.11 15.66
CA SER A 383 -14.07 -23.03 16.67
C SER A 383 -14.10 -24.22 17.64
N ALA A 384 -15.26 -24.86 17.80
CA ALA A 384 -15.45 -26.00 18.69
C ALA A 384 -15.04 -27.32 18.03
N GLY A 385 -14.24 -28.13 18.75
CA GLY A 385 -13.87 -29.48 18.30
C GLY A 385 -15.07 -30.46 18.19
N THR A 386 -16.22 -30.11 18.76
CA THR A 386 -17.46 -30.91 18.72
C THR A 386 -18.34 -30.63 17.49
N ALA A 387 -18.02 -29.61 16.69
CA ALA A 387 -18.86 -29.22 15.57
C ALA A 387 -18.96 -30.30 14.51
N LEU A 388 -20.14 -30.44 13.89
CA LEU A 388 -20.42 -31.49 12.90
C LEU A 388 -19.41 -31.51 11.76
N ALA A 389 -18.82 -30.36 11.40
CA ALA A 389 -17.78 -30.25 10.38
C ALA A 389 -16.57 -31.19 10.59
N TYR A 390 -16.31 -31.60 11.84
CA TYR A 390 -15.16 -32.44 12.23
C TYR A 390 -15.53 -33.89 12.53
N HIS A 391 -16.81 -34.26 12.37
CA HIS A 391 -17.31 -35.60 12.68
C HIS A 391 -18.05 -36.21 11.47
N PRO A 392 -17.34 -36.59 10.39
CA PRO A 392 -17.92 -37.36 9.30
C PRO A 392 -18.54 -38.65 9.82
N MET A 393 -19.75 -38.95 9.36
CA MET A 393 -20.51 -40.11 9.82
C MET A 393 -21.50 -40.59 8.75
N PRO A 394 -22.05 -41.81 8.86
CA PRO A 394 -23.12 -42.25 7.99
C PRO A 394 -24.29 -41.26 7.98
N VAL A 395 -24.85 -40.99 6.80
CA VAL A 395 -25.89 -39.96 6.60
C VAL A 395 -27.12 -40.23 7.48
N GLU A 396 -27.47 -41.49 7.74
CA GLU A 396 -28.57 -41.84 8.64
C GLU A 396 -28.31 -41.41 10.09
N LYS A 397 -27.09 -41.60 10.59
CA LYS A 397 -26.70 -41.11 11.92
C LYS A 397 -26.75 -39.58 11.99
N LEU A 398 -26.36 -38.89 10.91
CA LEU A 398 -26.50 -37.44 10.81
C LEU A 398 -27.99 -37.02 10.87
N LYS A 399 -28.89 -37.72 10.15
CA LYS A 399 -30.33 -37.46 10.18
C LYS A 399 -30.89 -37.62 11.60
N GLU A 400 -30.50 -38.66 12.33
CA GLU A 400 -30.88 -38.87 13.73
C GLU A 400 -30.45 -37.71 14.64
N ILE A 401 -29.21 -37.24 14.52
CA ILE A 401 -28.70 -36.10 15.29
C ILE A 401 -29.52 -34.84 14.96
N LEU A 402 -29.76 -34.55 13.69
CA LEU A 402 -30.53 -33.39 13.25
C LEU A 402 -31.99 -33.44 13.72
N GLU A 403 -32.59 -34.63 13.79
CA GLU A 403 -33.93 -34.84 14.33
C GLU A 403 -33.99 -34.62 15.84
N SER A 404 -32.99 -35.13 16.58
CA SER A 404 -32.89 -34.93 18.03
C SER A 404 -32.80 -33.45 18.44
N ARG A 405 -32.28 -32.60 17.53
CA ARG A 405 -32.13 -31.15 17.71
C ARG A 405 -33.20 -30.32 17.01
N TRP A 406 -34.27 -30.94 16.51
CA TRP A 406 -35.39 -30.25 15.83
C TRP A 406 -34.98 -29.43 14.58
N LEU A 407 -33.82 -29.77 14.01
CA LEU A 407 -33.30 -29.23 12.75
C LEU A 407 -33.93 -29.94 11.54
N ARG A 408 -34.37 -31.18 11.76
CA ARG A 408 -35.10 -32.04 10.84
C ARG A 408 -36.30 -32.69 11.56
N THR A 409 -37.32 -33.10 10.82
CA THR A 409 -38.45 -33.90 11.35
C THR A 409 -38.37 -35.33 10.82
N LYS A 410 -38.91 -36.30 11.57
CA LYS A 410 -39.01 -37.72 11.14
C LYS A 410 -39.70 -37.94 9.79
N LYS A 411 -40.54 -37.01 9.35
CA LYS A 411 -41.22 -37.04 8.04
C LYS A 411 -40.41 -36.38 6.91
N GLY A 412 -39.13 -36.09 7.13
CA GLY A 412 -38.26 -35.50 6.11
C GLY A 412 -38.37 -33.98 5.90
N GLY A 413 -39.17 -33.29 6.72
CA GLY A 413 -39.27 -31.83 6.74
C GLY A 413 -38.22 -31.14 7.62
N GLY A 414 -38.30 -29.81 7.72
CA GLY A 414 -37.43 -28.99 8.56
C GLY A 414 -36.39 -28.18 7.77
N LEU A 415 -35.35 -27.73 8.48
CA LEU A 415 -34.28 -26.93 7.90
C LEU A 415 -33.38 -27.81 7.00
N PHE A 416 -33.10 -29.04 7.46
CA PHE A 416 -32.43 -30.10 6.72
C PHE A 416 -33.45 -31.11 6.17
N ASN A 417 -34.29 -30.65 5.24
CA ASN A 417 -35.31 -31.49 4.60
C ASN A 417 -34.70 -32.51 3.63
N ASP A 418 -35.51 -33.47 3.16
CA ASP A 418 -35.07 -34.55 2.26
C ASP A 418 -34.38 -34.05 1.00
N LYS A 419 -34.83 -32.93 0.43
CA LYS A 419 -34.18 -32.37 -0.76
C LYS A 419 -32.72 -31.98 -0.46
N VAL A 420 -32.46 -31.37 0.70
CA VAL A 420 -31.10 -30.99 1.11
C VAL A 420 -30.28 -32.25 1.43
N MET A 421 -30.85 -33.18 2.19
CA MET A 421 -30.13 -34.38 2.63
C MET A 421 -29.81 -35.33 1.48
N ASN A 422 -30.73 -35.53 0.54
CA ASN A 422 -30.50 -36.38 -0.62
C ASN A 422 -29.43 -35.77 -1.55
N LEU A 423 -29.45 -34.45 -1.74
CA LEU A 423 -28.41 -33.76 -2.51
C LEU A 423 -27.04 -33.86 -1.81
N PHE A 424 -27.02 -33.68 -0.49
CA PHE A 424 -25.79 -33.84 0.31
C PHE A 424 -25.22 -35.26 0.17
N GLU A 425 -26.05 -36.28 0.32
CA GLU A 425 -25.66 -37.69 0.21
C GLU A 425 -25.16 -38.04 -1.19
N GLU A 426 -25.87 -37.61 -2.25
CA GLU A 426 -25.45 -37.77 -3.64
C GLU A 426 -24.04 -37.18 -3.86
N LYS A 427 -23.81 -35.96 -3.37
CA LYS A 427 -22.54 -35.24 -3.58
C LYS A 427 -21.41 -35.77 -2.71
N LEU A 428 -21.70 -36.21 -1.49
CA LEU A 428 -20.74 -36.88 -0.62
C LEU A 428 -20.26 -38.19 -1.27
N ASN A 429 -21.19 -39.00 -1.79
CA ASN A 429 -20.88 -40.25 -2.49
C ASN A 429 -20.07 -40.00 -3.76
N ALA A 430 -20.40 -38.94 -4.51
CA ALA A 430 -19.61 -38.54 -5.67
C ALA A 430 -18.18 -38.11 -5.28
N ALA A 431 -18.02 -37.34 -4.20
CA ALA A 431 -16.72 -36.88 -3.72
C ALA A 431 -15.80 -38.04 -3.29
N CYS A 432 -16.36 -39.16 -2.81
CA CYS A 432 -15.59 -40.33 -2.42
C CYS A 432 -15.50 -41.43 -3.50
N ASN A 433 -15.92 -41.18 -4.75
CA ASN A 433 -16.01 -42.20 -5.80
C ASN A 433 -16.79 -43.46 -5.36
N ASN A 434 -17.85 -43.27 -4.56
CA ASN A 434 -18.63 -44.34 -3.91
C ASN A 434 -17.86 -45.23 -2.92
N ALA A 435 -16.64 -44.84 -2.51
CA ALA A 435 -15.95 -45.49 -1.41
C ALA A 435 -16.64 -45.16 -0.07
N PRO A 436 -16.67 -46.08 0.90
CA PRO A 436 -17.15 -45.75 2.23
C PRO A 436 -16.35 -44.60 2.83
N VAL A 437 -17.02 -43.69 3.54
CA VAL A 437 -16.34 -42.61 4.27
C VAL A 437 -15.41 -43.26 5.30
N PRO A 438 -14.09 -42.99 5.26
CA PRO A 438 -13.17 -43.62 6.18
C PRO A 438 -13.50 -43.21 7.61
N GLU A 439 -13.40 -44.16 8.54
CA GLU A 439 -13.39 -43.83 9.95
C GLU A 439 -12.09 -43.06 10.25
N THR A 440 -12.20 -41.95 10.99
CA THR A 440 -11.05 -41.16 11.40
C THR A 440 -10.91 -41.15 12.91
N GLU A 441 -9.67 -41.26 13.37
CA GLU A 441 -9.31 -41.03 14.76
C GLU A 441 -8.81 -39.59 14.99
N ILE A 442 -8.80 -38.73 13.96
CA ILE A 442 -8.32 -37.36 14.09
C ILE A 442 -9.29 -36.58 14.96
N LYS A 443 -8.82 -36.23 16.16
CA LYS A 443 -9.49 -35.30 17.05
C LYS A 443 -9.07 -33.89 16.68
N VAL A 444 -10.06 -33.04 16.39
CA VAL A 444 -9.82 -31.61 16.14
C VAL A 444 -9.89 -30.86 17.46
N SER A 445 -8.79 -30.21 17.84
CA SER A 445 -8.73 -29.38 19.05
C SER A 445 -9.62 -28.14 18.94
N SER A 446 -10.24 -27.75 20.05
CA SER A 446 -11.02 -26.51 20.11
C SER A 446 -10.11 -25.28 20.09
N MET A 447 -10.60 -24.18 19.54
CA MET A 447 -9.94 -22.88 19.53
C MET A 447 -10.73 -21.88 20.37
N SER A 448 -10.13 -20.71 20.61
CA SER A 448 -10.82 -19.58 21.23
C SER A 448 -12.04 -19.18 20.41
N GLU A 449 -13.09 -18.73 21.09
CA GLU A 449 -14.32 -18.27 20.45
C GLU A 449 -14.03 -17.19 19.39
N ASN A 450 -14.78 -17.22 18.28
CA ASN A 450 -14.71 -16.28 17.16
C ASN A 450 -13.47 -16.38 16.25
N LEU A 451 -12.52 -17.28 16.49
CA LEU A 451 -11.36 -17.45 15.58
C LEU A 451 -11.70 -18.08 14.22
N MET A 452 -12.89 -18.66 14.09
CA MET A 452 -13.39 -19.20 12.81
C MET A 452 -14.65 -18.48 12.32
N THR A 453 -14.97 -17.32 12.90
CA THR A 453 -16.04 -16.46 12.40
C THR A 453 -15.46 -15.51 11.36
N ASP A 454 -15.80 -15.68 10.08
CA ASP A 454 -15.29 -14.78 9.04
C ASP A 454 -16.06 -13.45 9.06
N PRO A 455 -15.42 -12.31 9.41
CA PRO A 455 -16.09 -11.02 9.50
C PRO A 455 -16.59 -10.51 8.14
N LEU A 456 -15.94 -10.91 7.05
CA LEU A 456 -16.29 -10.48 5.69
C LEU A 456 -17.47 -11.27 5.11
N MET A 457 -17.77 -12.43 5.70
CA MET A 457 -18.82 -13.36 5.25
C MET A 457 -20.16 -13.17 5.96
N ILE A 458 -20.17 -12.42 7.07
CA ILE A 458 -21.38 -12.13 7.85
C ILE A 458 -22.22 -11.01 7.16
N GLY A 459 -21.65 -10.28 6.21
CA GLY A 459 -22.31 -9.16 5.51
C GLY A 459 -22.24 -9.17 3.97
N THR A 460 -21.32 -9.92 3.36
CA THR A 460 -21.05 -9.82 1.92
C THR A 460 -20.99 -11.21 1.28
N PRO A 461 -21.60 -11.43 0.08
CA PRO A 461 -21.40 -12.69 -0.64
C PRO A 461 -19.91 -12.86 -0.95
N LEU A 462 -19.38 -14.09 -0.80
CA LEU A 462 -18.08 -14.46 -1.32
C LEU A 462 -17.95 -13.94 -2.75
N VAL A 463 -17.06 -12.98 -2.92
CA VAL A 463 -16.58 -12.57 -4.23
C VAL A 463 -15.79 -13.78 -4.74
N THR A 464 -16.37 -14.55 -5.65
CA THR A 464 -15.60 -15.49 -6.47
C THR A 464 -14.57 -14.67 -7.24
N GLU A 465 -13.40 -15.23 -7.57
CA GLU A 465 -12.31 -14.50 -8.26
C GLU A 465 -12.78 -13.73 -9.53
N ASN A 466 -13.92 -14.12 -10.12
CA ASN A 466 -14.54 -13.42 -11.26
C ASN A 466 -15.35 -12.15 -10.90
N THR A 467 -15.77 -11.98 -9.65
CA THR A 467 -16.55 -10.81 -9.20
C THR A 467 -15.69 -9.61 -8.80
N THR A 468 -14.39 -9.80 -8.53
CA THR A 468 -13.45 -8.69 -8.29
C THR A 468 -13.26 -7.86 -9.56
N TYR A 469 -13.23 -8.50 -10.74
CA TYR A 469 -13.22 -7.81 -12.04
C TYR A 469 -14.45 -6.91 -12.24
N LEU A 470 -15.63 -7.36 -11.81
CA LEU A 470 -16.88 -6.60 -11.93
C LEU A 470 -17.01 -5.49 -10.87
N ALA A 471 -16.50 -5.72 -9.65
CA ALA A 471 -16.48 -4.71 -8.59
C ALA A 471 -15.49 -3.57 -8.91
N THR A 472 -14.31 -3.90 -9.44
CA THR A 472 -13.34 -2.91 -9.91
C THR A 472 -13.90 -2.14 -11.10
N ALA A 473 -14.50 -2.82 -12.10
CA ALA A 473 -15.14 -2.15 -13.24
C ALA A 473 -16.31 -1.24 -12.84
N ALA A 474 -17.08 -1.62 -11.80
CA ALA A 474 -18.15 -0.78 -11.26
C ALA A 474 -17.59 0.46 -10.54
N MET A 475 -16.50 0.34 -9.79
CA MET A 475 -15.89 1.49 -9.13
C MET A 475 -15.21 2.46 -10.10
N THR A 476 -14.60 1.99 -11.18
CA THR A 476 -14.06 2.88 -12.23
C THR A 476 -15.15 3.54 -13.07
N ALA A 477 -16.33 2.91 -13.21
CA ALA A 477 -17.48 3.49 -13.92
C ALA A 477 -18.19 4.61 -13.12
N PHE A 478 -18.07 4.63 -11.79
CA PHE A 478 -18.73 5.64 -10.94
C PHE A 478 -17.86 6.85 -10.58
N THR A 479 -16.57 6.85 -10.94
CA THR A 479 -15.69 8.03 -10.82
C THR A 479 -15.51 8.79 -12.16
N GLY A 480 -16.26 8.40 -13.19
CA GLY A 480 -16.34 9.10 -14.46
C GLY A 480 -17.77 9.56 -14.73
N SER A 481 -18.22 10.60 -14.02
CA SER A 481 -19.43 11.38 -14.32
C SER A 481 -19.25 12.79 -13.80
#